data_AF-A0A846NPA9-F1
#
_entry.id   AF-A0A846NPA9-F1
#
_cell.length_a   1.000
_cell.length_b   1.000
_cell.length_c   1.000
_cell.angle_alpha   90.00
_cell.angle_beta   90.00
_cell.angle_gamma   90.00
#
_symmetry.space_group_name_H-M   'P 1'
#
loop_
_entity.id
_entity.type
_entity.pdbx_description
1 polymer ?
#
loop_
_entity_poly.entity_id
_entity_poly.type
_entity_poly.pdbx_seq_one_letter_code
_entity_poly.pdbx_strand_id
1 'polypeptide(L)'
;MIFHLQIGGFGDESFLYILVLIIVIFIFMTFFDSMRKRRQFTIERPITKTELICPSCELREVRECKEKDYILKNTDQECKKCGAKLSISSIYAEERKKS
;
A
#
# COMPACT_ATOMS: atom_id res chain seq x y z
N MET A 1 70.81 5.25 26.44
CA MET A 1 69.41 5.50 26.06
C MET A 1 69.22 5.09 24.61
N ILE A 2 68.77 3.86 24.37
CA ILE A 2 68.36 3.39 23.04
C ILE A 2 67.04 2.68 23.27
N PHE A 3 65.93 3.39 23.04
CA PHE A 3 64.60 2.80 23.02
C PHE A 3 64.37 2.25 21.62
N HIS A 4 64.49 0.92 21.48
CA HIS A 4 64.02 0.22 20.29
C HIS A 4 62.49 0.22 20.29
N LEU A 5 61.92 1.00 19.38
CA LEU A 5 60.50 1.00 19.07
C LEU A 5 60.19 -0.27 18.26
N GLN A 6 59.64 -1.29 18.93
CA GLN A 6 59.18 -2.52 18.29
C GLN A 6 57.70 -2.35 17.91
N ILE A 7 57.45 -1.82 16.70
CA ILE A 7 56.14 -1.93 16.05
C ILE A 7 56.19 -3.23 15.24
N GLY A 8 55.82 -4.35 15.88
CA GLY A 8 55.81 -5.67 15.27
C GLY A 8 54.47 -6.38 15.49
N GLY A 9 53.67 -6.48 14.42
CA GLY A 9 52.77 -7.61 14.16
C GLY A 9 51.45 -7.72 14.94
N PHE A 10 50.55 -6.73 14.86
CA PHE A 10 49.20 -6.85 15.45
C PHE A 10 48.10 -6.09 14.68
N GLY A 11 48.24 -5.96 13.36
CA GLY A 11 47.42 -5.02 12.55
C GLY A 11 46.59 -5.65 11.44
N ASP A 12 47.03 -6.76 10.86
CA ASP A 12 46.44 -7.43 9.69
C ASP A 12 45.24 -8.29 10.06
N GLU A 13 45.37 -9.19 11.04
CA GLU A 13 44.26 -10.03 11.52
C GLU A 13 43.13 -9.16 12.06
N SER A 14 43.47 -8.20 12.92
CA SER A 14 42.53 -7.21 13.49
C SER A 14 41.81 -6.39 12.41
N PHE A 15 42.53 -6.00 11.35
CA PHE A 15 41.97 -5.26 10.23
C PHE A 15 41.02 -6.12 9.39
N LEU A 16 41.37 -7.40 9.16
CA LEU A 16 40.51 -8.36 8.48
C LEU A 16 39.23 -8.62 9.28
N TYR A 17 39.30 -8.77 10.61
CA TYR A 17 38.12 -8.90 11.45
C TYR A 17 37.20 -7.68 11.37
N ILE A 18 37.76 -6.46 11.40
CA ILE A 18 36.99 -5.23 11.27
C ILE A 18 36.32 -5.15 9.90
N LEU A 19 37.02 -5.51 8.83
CA LEU A 19 36.49 -5.51 7.46
C LEU A 19 35.33 -6.50 7.32
N VAL A 20 35.46 -7.70 7.87
CA VAL A 20 34.39 -8.71 7.87
C VAL A 20 33.16 -8.22 8.64
N LEU A 21 33.34 -7.60 9.81
CA LEU A 21 32.24 -7.05 10.59
C LEU A 21 31.47 -5.96 9.82
N ILE A 22 32.19 -5.09 9.10
CA ILE A 22 31.56 -4.05 8.27
C ILE A 22 30.70 -4.68 7.17
N ILE A 23 31.22 -5.71 6.48
CA ILE A 23 30.47 -6.41 5.42
C ILE A 23 29.20 -7.05 5.99
N VAL A 24 29.31 -7.73 7.14
CA VAL A 24 28.15 -8.36 7.80
C VAL A 24 27.09 -7.32 8.16
N ILE A 25 27.49 -6.17 8.71
CA ILE A 25 26.56 -5.08 9.03
C ILE A 25 25.91 -4.51 7.78
N PHE A 26 26.65 -4.34 6.68
CA PHE A 26 26.10 -3.86 5.40
C PHE A 26 25.07 -4.84 4.83
N ILE A 27 25.36 -6.15 4.84
CA ILE A 27 24.42 -7.18 4.40
C ILE A 27 23.16 -7.16 5.27
N PHE A 28 23.32 -7.02 6.59
CA PHE A 28 22.19 -6.95 7.50
C PHE A 28 21.33 -5.70 7.24
N MET A 29 21.95 -4.52 7.11
CA MET A 29 21.23 -3.27 6.83
C MET A 29 20.45 -3.33 5.51
N THR A 30 21.07 -3.84 4.45
CA THR A 30 20.41 -3.97 3.13
C THR A 30 19.25 -4.96 3.15
N PHE A 31 19.40 -6.07 3.88
CA PHE A 31 18.32 -7.04 4.06
C PHE A 31 17.13 -6.46 4.83
N PHE A 32 17.39 -5.71 5.92
CA PHE A 32 16.35 -5.05 6.69
C PHE A 32 15.65 -3.93 5.92
N ASP A 33 16.38 -3.13 5.13
CA ASP A 33 15.79 -2.10 4.26
C ASP A 33 14.90 -2.72 3.17
N SER A 34 15.36 -3.82 2.55
CA SER A 34 14.58 -4.59 1.58
C SER A 34 13.28 -5.15 2.18
N MET A 35 13.34 -5.70 3.40
CA MET A 35 12.16 -6.17 4.11
C MET A 35 11.21 -5.01 4.47
N ARG A 36 11.73 -3.84 4.84
CA ARG A 36 10.92 -2.66 5.14
C ARG A 36 10.20 -2.12 3.90
N LYS A 37 10.88 -2.07 2.75
CA LYS A 37 10.29 -1.65 1.46
C LYS A 37 9.20 -2.61 0.99
N ARG A 38 9.37 -3.93 1.18
CA ARG A 38 8.31 -4.91 0.85
C ARG A 38 7.05 -4.79 1.70
N ARG A 39 7.12 -4.20 2.91
CA ARG A 39 5.91 -3.92 3.70
C ARG A 39 5.12 -2.71 3.24
N GLN A 40 5.67 -1.89 2.34
CA GLN A 40 5.01 -0.70 1.78
C GLN A 40 4.32 -0.96 0.44
N PHE A 41 4.02 -2.22 0.09
CA PHE A 41 2.92 -2.49 -0.84
C PHE A 41 1.60 -2.14 -0.14
N THR A 42 1.38 -0.84 0.04
CA THR A 42 0.08 -0.28 0.37
C THR A 42 -0.85 -0.75 -0.73
N ILE A 43 -1.72 -1.70 -0.40
CA ILE A 43 -2.87 -2.04 -1.24
C ILE A 43 -3.72 -0.78 -1.22
N GLU A 44 -3.45 0.13 -2.15
CA GLU A 44 -4.27 1.30 -2.36
C GLU A 44 -5.63 0.77 -2.78
N ARG A 45 -6.62 0.89 -1.88
CA ARG A 45 -7.96 0.36 -2.15
C ARG A 45 -8.49 1.09 -3.38
N PRO A 46 -8.94 0.37 -4.43
CA PRO A 46 -9.50 1.03 -5.60
C PRO A 46 -10.69 1.89 -5.19
N ILE A 47 -10.82 3.08 -5.78
CA ILE A 47 -12.03 3.88 -5.59
C ILE A 47 -13.18 3.07 -6.20
N THR A 48 -14.14 2.67 -5.38
CA THR A 48 -15.33 1.94 -5.87
C THR A 48 -16.50 2.90 -6.00
N LYS A 49 -17.18 2.84 -7.14
CA LYS A 49 -18.39 3.58 -7.44
C LYS A 49 -19.57 2.62 -7.47
N THR A 50 -20.71 3.12 -7.01
CA THR A 50 -21.98 2.40 -6.98
C THR A 50 -22.94 3.12 -7.91
N GLU A 51 -23.49 2.39 -8.88
CA GLU A 51 -24.56 2.86 -9.75
C GLU A 51 -25.91 2.50 -9.14
N LEU A 52 -26.77 3.50 -9.00
CA LEU A 52 -28.14 3.40 -8.52
C LEU A 52 -29.07 3.51 -9.71
N ILE A 53 -30.06 2.61 -9.80
CA ILE A 53 -31.10 2.64 -10.81
C ILE A 53 -32.48 2.79 -10.15
N CYS A 54 -33.31 3.64 -10.73
CA CYS A 54 -34.72 3.70 -10.34
C CYS A 54 -35.52 2.61 -11.10
N PRO A 55 -36.24 1.72 -10.42
CA PRO A 55 -37.06 0.70 -11.09
C PRO A 55 -38.27 1.27 -11.84
N SER A 56 -38.69 2.50 -11.54
CA SER A 56 -39.90 3.12 -12.12
C SER A 56 -39.61 4.01 -13.33
N CYS A 57 -38.49 4.76 -13.31
CA CYS A 57 -38.18 5.75 -14.35
C CYS A 57 -36.79 5.60 -14.96
N GLU A 58 -36.09 4.49 -14.66
CA GLU A 58 -34.75 4.14 -15.18
C GLU A 58 -33.67 5.21 -14.97
N LEU A 59 -33.87 6.12 -14.01
CA LEU A 59 -32.87 7.13 -13.66
C LEU A 59 -31.64 6.42 -13.08
N ARG A 60 -30.47 6.72 -13.64
CA ARG A 60 -29.17 6.24 -13.15
C ARG A 60 -28.46 7.36 -12.40
N GLU A 61 -28.02 7.08 -11.18
CA GLU A 61 -27.20 8.00 -10.39
C GLU A 61 -25.94 7.28 -9.92
N VAL A 62 -24.78 7.91 -10.06
CA VAL A 62 -23.49 7.34 -9.62
C VAL A 62 -23.07 8.01 -8.33
N ARG A 63 -22.72 7.20 -7.32
CA ARG A 63 -22.19 7.68 -6.04
C ARG A 63 -20.97 6.89 -5.59
N GLU A 64 -20.27 7.40 -4.59
CA GLU A 64 -19.22 6.62 -3.92
C GLU A 64 -19.82 5.43 -3.16
N CYS A 65 -19.11 4.31 -3.23
CA CYS A 65 -19.49 3.09 -2.53
C CYS A 65 -19.41 3.32 -1.02
N LYS A 66 -20.51 3.07 -0.32
CA LYS A 66 -20.58 3.11 1.14
C LYS A 66 -20.40 1.71 1.71
N GLU A 67 -19.92 1.63 2.94
CA GLU A 67 -19.85 0.36 3.64
C GLU A 67 -21.25 -0.29 3.70
N LYS A 68 -21.33 -1.59 3.37
CA LYS A 68 -22.57 -2.38 3.28
C LYS A 68 -23.46 -2.10 2.05
N ASP A 69 -22.93 -1.48 1.01
CA ASP A 69 -23.56 -1.51 -0.31
C ASP A 69 -23.39 -2.89 -0.95
N TYR A 70 -24.47 -3.42 -1.53
CA TYR A 70 -24.46 -4.66 -2.30
C TYR A 70 -25.45 -4.54 -3.47
N ILE A 71 -25.19 -5.29 -4.54
CA ILE A 71 -26.00 -5.30 -5.76
C ILE A 71 -27.44 -5.72 -5.41
N LEU A 72 -28.44 -5.04 -5.98
CA LEU A 72 -29.89 -5.20 -5.73
C LEU A 72 -30.38 -4.73 -4.35
N LYS A 73 -29.54 -4.07 -3.54
CA LYS A 73 -30.01 -3.42 -2.32
C LYS A 73 -30.92 -2.23 -2.65
N ASN A 74 -32.07 -2.14 -1.98
CA ASN A 74 -32.89 -0.93 -1.97
C ASN A 74 -32.26 0.11 -1.05
N THR A 75 -32.00 1.30 -1.58
CA THR A 75 -31.36 2.41 -0.88
C THR A 75 -32.45 3.30 -0.28
N ASP A 76 -32.11 4.01 0.80
CA ASP A 76 -33.01 5.01 1.41
C ASP A 76 -33.11 6.31 0.57
N GLN A 77 -32.40 6.37 -0.56
CA GLN A 77 -32.44 7.50 -1.47
C GLN A 77 -33.65 7.41 -2.40
N GLU A 78 -34.41 8.49 -2.45
CA GLU A 78 -35.56 8.64 -3.31
C GLU A 78 -35.15 9.20 -4.67
N CYS A 79 -35.77 8.68 -5.73
CA CYS A 79 -35.56 9.18 -7.07
C CYS A 79 -36.12 10.60 -7.20
N LYS A 80 -35.28 11.54 -7.66
CA LYS A 80 -35.67 12.94 -7.89
C LYS A 80 -36.82 13.13 -8.89
N LYS A 81 -37.12 12.13 -9.73
CA LYS A 81 -38.18 12.20 -10.75
C LYS A 81 -39.51 11.60 -10.29
N CYS A 82 -39.49 10.53 -9.49
CA CYS A 82 -40.70 9.75 -9.17
C CYS A 82 -40.89 9.42 -7.68
N GLY A 83 -39.94 9.79 -6.82
CA GLY A 83 -39.99 9.51 -5.37
C GLY A 83 -39.80 8.03 -4.99
N ALA A 84 -39.67 7.12 -5.95
CA ALA A 84 -39.43 5.71 -5.67
C ALA A 84 -38.01 5.47 -5.12
N LYS A 85 -37.86 4.45 -4.29
CA LYS A 85 -36.55 4.04 -3.76
C LYS A 85 -35.63 3.57 -4.87
N LEU A 86 -34.39 4.05 -4.85
CA LEU A 86 -33.33 3.66 -5.79
C LEU A 86 -32.72 2.31 -5.38
N SER A 87 -32.47 1.42 -6.34
CA SER A 87 -31.78 0.14 -6.11
C SER A 87 -30.37 0.16 -6.69
N ILE A 88 -29.44 -0.57 -6.09
CA ILE A 88 -28.06 -0.65 -6.60
C ILE A 88 -28.01 -1.61 -7.79
N SER A 89 -27.62 -1.12 -8.98
CA SER A 89 -27.47 -1.95 -10.18
C SER A 89 -26.07 -2.55 -10.30
N SER A 90 -25.03 -1.74 -10.06
CA SER A 90 -23.64 -2.15 -10.27
C SER A 90 -22.71 -1.50 -9.24
N ILE A 91 -21.63 -2.21 -8.89
CA ILE A 91 -20.52 -1.69 -8.09
C ILE A 91 -19.25 -1.99 -8.87
N TYR A 92 -18.49 -0.97 -9.23
CA TYR A 92 -17.29 -1.12 -10.05
C TYR A 92 -16.13 -0.31 -9.47
N ALA A 93 -14.91 -0.80 -9.70
CA ALA A 93 -13.69 -0.08 -9.37
C ALA A 93 -13.35 0.89 -10.50
N GLU A 94 -13.10 2.15 -10.16
CA GLU A 94 -12.57 3.13 -11.09
C GLU A 94 -11.03 2.99 -11.10
N GLU A 95 -10.47 2.58 -12.24
CA GLU A 95 -9.03 2.50 -12.41
C GLU A 95 -8.45 3.92 -12.39
N ARG A 96 -7.68 4.26 -11.35
CA ARG A 96 -6.90 5.49 -11.37
C ARG A 96 -5.84 5.35 -12.44
N LYS A 97 -5.93 6.17 -13.50
CA LYS A 97 -4.89 6.27 -14.52
C LYS A 97 -3.60 6.71 -13.83
N LYS A 98 -2.60 5.83 -13.81
CA LYS A 98 -1.29 6.13 -13.22
C LYS A 98 -0.63 7.21 -14.09
N SER A 99 -0.59 8.45 -13.60
CA SER A 99 0.07 9.57 -14.27
C SER A 99 1.58 9.49 -14.15
#